data_AF-A0A1Q3GPY6-F1
#
_entry.id   AF-A0A1Q3GPY6-F1
#
_cell.length_a   1.000
_cell.length_b   1.000
_cell.length_c   1.000
_cell.angle_alpha   90.00
_cell.angle_beta   90.00
_cell.angle_gamma   90.00
#
_symmetry.space_group_name_H-M   'P 1'
#
loop_
_entity.id
_entity.type
_entity.pdbx_description
1 polymer ?
#
loop_
_entity_poly.entity_id
_entity_poly.type
_entity_poly.pdbx_seq_one_letter_code
_entity_poly.pdbx_strand_id
1 'polypeptide(L)'
;MENTQDHLKQTQRKKRFRRFIRFAIVTTVMLLSVSTWYYTRFRPSTALIDKFVMINNAIEHSLANLKNTSDNSLKSLKADVKKNGNARAGLEMIKRAEQLKKHTAEMLGEIDKIKQRLINEAGGGLDPQTHTVKRPKDQFYTYRDMIGLPGGEKGMAYKLEKQLKAYNNWVNAEYKDLLKDKLAPLTKVGGAKDTKDFVRHNFRRKPIVLVLAKLSQLQHQVLEDESKVLNKMQSAVPFNEELHFDKIYTGVSAERSVLRSGETYRASMAIAAYPSRTKARMTVNGSPIKVEGGIGKVRFKTTYPLGKKTWKGTITFKNRGRDTTFRIEKEYIVVPRMK
;
A
#
# COMPACT_ATOMS: atom_id res chain seq x y z
N MET A 1 -95.64 26.70 -17.22
CA MET A 1 -94.83 25.51 -16.85
C MET A 1 -93.32 25.68 -17.14
N GLU A 2 -92.88 26.86 -17.58
CA GLU A 2 -91.51 27.12 -18.07
C GLU A 2 -90.50 27.44 -16.93
N ASN A 3 -90.99 27.95 -15.79
CA ASN A 3 -90.14 28.43 -14.68
C ASN A 3 -89.54 27.29 -13.80
N THR A 4 -90.12 26.09 -13.86
CA THR A 4 -89.71 24.96 -13.00
C THR A 4 -88.53 24.18 -13.57
N GLN A 5 -88.41 24.09 -14.91
CA GLN A 5 -87.29 23.39 -15.56
C GLN A 5 -85.97 24.16 -15.46
N ASP A 6 -86.01 25.50 -15.54
CA ASP A 6 -84.81 26.33 -15.40
C ASP A 6 -84.30 26.36 -13.96
N HIS A 7 -85.20 26.36 -12.98
CA HIS A 7 -84.83 26.19 -11.57
C HIS A 7 -84.16 24.82 -11.31
N LEU A 8 -84.67 23.74 -11.91
CA LEU A 8 -84.06 22.41 -11.80
C LEU A 8 -82.67 22.34 -12.48
N LYS A 9 -82.51 22.96 -13.67
CA LYS A 9 -81.22 23.04 -14.36
C LYS A 9 -80.19 23.86 -13.58
N GLN A 10 -80.57 25.00 -13.00
CA GLN A 10 -79.69 25.80 -12.14
C GLN A 10 -79.28 25.03 -10.88
N THR A 11 -80.22 24.31 -10.26
CA THR A 11 -79.95 23.51 -9.05
C THR A 11 -79.01 22.33 -9.35
N GLN A 12 -79.19 21.67 -10.50
CA GLN A 12 -78.26 20.63 -10.97
C GLN A 12 -76.87 21.18 -11.31
N ARG A 13 -76.78 22.35 -11.96
CA ARG A 13 -75.50 23.03 -12.22
C ARG A 13 -74.77 23.39 -10.93
N LYS A 14 -75.46 23.98 -9.95
CA LYS A 14 -74.89 24.26 -8.62
C LYS A 14 -74.41 22.99 -7.91
N LYS A 15 -75.15 21.88 -8.02
CA LYS A 15 -74.77 20.58 -7.42
C LYS A 15 -73.56 19.96 -8.13
N ARG A 16 -73.48 20.03 -9.46
CA ARG A 16 -72.30 19.60 -10.26
C ARG A 16 -71.07 20.45 -9.95
N PHE A 17 -71.23 21.77 -9.84
CA PHE A 17 -70.14 22.68 -9.50
C PHE A 17 -69.59 22.42 -8.09
N ARG A 18 -70.46 22.22 -7.09
CA ARG A 18 -70.06 21.82 -5.74
C ARG A 18 -69.34 20.47 -5.71
N ARG A 19 -69.76 19.50 -6.53
CA ARG A 19 -69.06 18.20 -6.68
C ARG A 19 -67.68 18.37 -7.31
N PHE A 20 -67.55 19.23 -8.32
CA PHE A 20 -66.28 19.54 -8.95
C PHE A 20 -65.30 20.21 -7.98
N ILE A 21 -65.75 21.20 -7.20
CA ILE A 21 -64.93 21.83 -6.15
C ILE A 21 -64.47 20.80 -5.12
N ARG A 22 -65.39 19.95 -4.64
CA ARG A 22 -65.03 18.88 -3.69
C ARG A 22 -64.01 17.91 -4.28
N PHE A 23 -64.15 17.53 -5.54
CA PHE A 23 -63.19 16.67 -6.23
C PHE A 23 -61.82 17.34 -6.36
N ALA A 24 -61.77 18.61 -6.77
CA ALA A 24 -60.53 19.38 -6.89
C ALA A 24 -59.81 19.58 -5.53
N ILE A 25 -60.56 19.79 -4.45
CA ILE A 25 -59.99 19.88 -3.10
C ILE A 25 -59.42 18.53 -2.68
N VAL A 26 -60.15 17.43 -2.87
CA VAL A 26 -59.70 16.08 -2.49
C VAL A 26 -58.45 15.68 -3.27
N THR A 27 -58.38 15.93 -4.58
CA THR A 27 -57.19 15.61 -5.39
C THR A 27 -55.99 16.46 -4.97
N THR A 28 -56.18 17.75 -4.67
CA THR A 28 -55.09 18.62 -4.20
C THR A 28 -54.58 18.17 -2.83
N VAL A 29 -55.47 17.83 -1.89
CA VAL A 29 -55.10 17.30 -0.57
C VAL A 29 -54.43 15.93 -0.69
N MET A 30 -54.85 15.08 -1.63
CA MET A 30 -54.20 13.79 -1.89
C MET A 30 -52.80 13.97 -2.48
N LEU A 31 -52.62 14.88 -3.44
CA LEU A 31 -51.30 15.20 -4.00
C LEU A 31 -50.37 15.80 -2.94
N LEU A 32 -50.87 16.71 -2.11
CA LEU A 32 -50.11 17.28 -1.01
C LEU A 32 -49.77 16.22 0.05
N SER A 33 -50.70 15.37 0.46
CA SER A 33 -50.43 14.33 1.46
C SER A 33 -49.49 13.24 0.94
N VAL A 34 -49.62 12.81 -0.31
CA VAL A 34 -48.67 11.87 -0.94
C VAL A 34 -47.30 12.52 -1.10
N SER A 35 -47.24 13.80 -1.48
CA SER A 35 -46.00 14.58 -1.53
C SER A 35 -45.38 14.68 -0.14
N THR A 36 -46.10 15.15 0.87
CA THR A 36 -45.63 15.27 2.26
C THR A 36 -45.22 13.91 2.84
N TRP A 37 -45.97 12.84 2.56
CA TRP A 37 -45.62 11.47 2.95
C TRP A 37 -44.33 11.00 2.27
N TYR A 38 -44.17 11.26 0.98
CA TYR A 38 -42.93 11.00 0.24
C TYR A 38 -41.74 11.81 0.78
N TYR A 39 -41.95 13.10 1.10
CA TYR A 39 -40.94 14.01 1.64
C TYR A 39 -40.50 13.65 3.06
N THR A 40 -41.40 13.12 3.89
CA THR A 40 -41.13 12.77 5.29
C THR A 40 -40.62 11.33 5.46
N ARG A 41 -41.15 10.37 4.69
CA ARG A 41 -40.81 8.94 4.83
C ARG A 41 -39.42 8.57 4.30
N PHE A 42 -38.94 9.25 3.26
CA PHE A 42 -37.68 8.89 2.57
C PHE A 42 -36.49 9.80 2.91
N ARG A 43 -36.64 10.75 3.84
CA ARG A 43 -35.52 11.58 4.29
C ARG A 43 -34.76 10.89 5.44
N PRO A 44 -33.43 10.74 5.33
CA PRO A 44 -32.61 10.34 6.48
C PRO A 44 -32.83 11.32 7.64
N SER A 45 -32.96 10.79 8.87
CA SER A 45 -33.03 11.64 10.06
C SER A 45 -31.76 12.50 10.17
N THR A 46 -31.88 13.70 10.74
CA THR A 46 -30.74 14.61 10.97
C THR A 46 -29.64 13.91 11.78
N ALA A 47 -30.01 13.29 12.90
CA ALA A 47 -29.08 12.54 13.74
C ALA A 47 -28.30 11.42 13.01
N LEU A 48 -28.91 10.78 12.01
CA LEU A 48 -28.20 9.77 11.21
C LEU A 48 -27.17 10.41 10.27
N ILE A 49 -27.50 11.55 9.67
CA ILE A 49 -26.59 12.30 8.79
C ILE A 49 -25.40 12.83 9.58
N ASP A 50 -25.62 13.35 10.79
CA ASP A 50 -24.55 13.86 11.65
C ASP A 50 -23.55 12.76 12.02
N LYS A 51 -24.04 11.54 12.27
CA LYS A 51 -23.16 10.36 12.47
C LYS A 51 -22.33 10.05 11.22
N PHE A 52 -22.91 10.13 10.02
CA PHE A 52 -22.18 9.90 8.78
C PHE A 52 -21.14 10.98 8.49
N VAL A 53 -21.45 12.25 8.81
CA VAL A 53 -20.47 13.33 8.80
C VAL A 53 -19.30 13.02 9.73
N MET A 54 -19.58 12.64 10.97
CA MET A 54 -18.54 12.32 11.96
C MET A 54 -17.65 11.18 11.48
N ILE A 55 -18.26 10.10 10.95
CA ILE A 55 -17.52 8.96 10.39
C ILE A 55 -16.66 9.41 9.21
N ASN A 56 -17.20 10.22 8.30
CA ASN A 56 -16.44 10.74 7.16
C ASN A 56 -15.22 11.54 7.64
N ASN A 57 -15.40 12.45 8.60
CA ASN A 57 -14.31 13.26 9.14
C ASN A 57 -13.24 12.40 9.83
N ALA A 58 -13.63 11.35 10.55
CA ALA A 58 -12.69 10.40 11.14
C ALA A 58 -11.88 9.64 10.06
N ILE A 59 -12.53 9.24 8.96
CA ILE A 59 -11.84 8.62 7.82
C ILE A 59 -10.87 9.61 7.19
N GLU A 60 -11.30 10.85 6.88
CA GLU A 60 -10.43 11.89 6.31
C GLU A 60 -9.19 12.15 7.18
N HIS A 61 -9.37 12.25 8.50
CA HIS A 61 -8.25 12.41 9.42
C HIS A 61 -7.29 11.22 9.38
N SER A 62 -7.83 9.99 9.28
CA SER A 62 -7.00 8.79 9.14
C SER A 62 -6.22 8.73 7.82
N LEU A 63 -6.74 9.32 6.73
CA LEU A 63 -6.05 9.36 5.43
C LEU A 63 -4.73 10.12 5.52
N ALA A 64 -4.71 11.25 6.24
CA ALA A 64 -3.48 12.02 6.46
C ALA A 64 -2.41 11.19 7.19
N ASN A 65 -2.81 10.45 8.22
CA ASN A 65 -1.92 9.58 8.97
C ASN A 65 -1.39 8.41 8.13
N LEU A 66 -2.23 7.77 7.32
CA LEU A 66 -1.82 6.70 6.42
C LEU A 66 -0.86 7.20 5.34
N LYS A 67 -1.13 8.38 4.77
CA LYS A 67 -0.25 9.01 3.80
C LYS A 67 1.13 9.31 4.41
N ASN A 68 1.17 9.89 5.61
CA ASN A 68 2.41 10.14 6.34
C ASN A 68 3.17 8.85 6.65
N THR A 69 2.46 7.81 7.07
CA THR A 69 3.04 6.49 7.34
C THR A 69 3.67 5.91 6.07
N SER A 70 2.95 5.95 4.94
CA SER A 70 3.48 5.49 3.66
C SER A 70 4.69 6.32 3.18
N ASP A 71 4.64 7.64 3.33
CA ASP A 71 5.75 8.53 2.98
C ASP A 71 7.00 8.21 3.82
N ASN A 72 6.80 7.87 5.10
CA ASN A 72 7.88 7.43 5.99
C ASN A 72 8.41 6.03 5.62
N SER A 73 7.56 5.08 5.20
CA SER A 73 8.00 3.77 4.74
C SER A 73 8.94 3.87 3.54
N LEU A 74 8.66 4.74 2.56
CA LEU A 74 9.58 4.96 1.43
C LEU A 74 10.90 5.61 1.90
N LYS A 75 10.85 6.58 2.82
CA LYS A 75 12.06 7.20 3.38
C LYS A 75 12.94 6.16 4.09
N SER A 76 12.32 5.31 4.91
CA SER A 76 13.02 4.22 5.61
C SER A 76 13.63 3.23 4.62
N LEU A 77 12.89 2.80 3.60
CA LEU A 77 13.40 1.93 2.54
C LEU A 77 14.65 2.53 1.88
N LYS A 78 14.60 3.82 1.50
CA LYS A 78 15.74 4.53 0.91
C LYS A 78 16.94 4.59 1.85
N ALA A 79 16.70 4.87 3.13
CA ALA A 79 17.75 4.91 4.15
C ALA A 79 18.41 3.54 4.35
N ASP A 80 17.62 2.47 4.40
CA ASP A 80 18.10 1.10 4.58
C ASP A 80 18.94 0.64 3.38
N VAL A 81 18.51 0.94 2.16
CA VAL A 81 19.30 0.66 0.94
C VAL A 81 20.62 1.41 0.95
N LYS A 82 20.61 2.68 1.36
CA LYS A 82 21.82 3.50 1.47
C LYS A 82 22.79 2.95 2.51
N LYS A 83 22.28 2.58 3.70
CA LYS A 83 23.05 1.98 4.78
C LYS A 83 23.68 0.64 4.37
N ASN A 84 22.99 -0.12 3.52
CA ASN A 84 23.44 -1.41 2.99
C ASN A 84 24.17 -1.29 1.64
N GLY A 85 24.84 -0.16 1.42
CA GLY A 85 25.84 -0.04 0.38
C GLY A 85 25.29 0.17 -1.04
N ASN A 86 24.00 0.48 -1.20
CA ASN A 86 23.30 0.70 -2.48
C ASN A 86 23.34 -0.52 -3.41
N ALA A 87 23.08 -1.71 -2.88
CA ALA A 87 22.96 -2.91 -3.71
C ALA A 87 21.94 -2.72 -4.85
N ARG A 88 22.25 -3.25 -6.05
CA ARG A 88 21.39 -3.13 -7.24
C ARG A 88 19.93 -3.53 -6.95
N ALA A 89 19.72 -4.63 -6.23
CA ALA A 89 18.38 -5.08 -5.85
C ALA A 89 17.62 -4.06 -4.97
N GLY A 90 18.31 -3.39 -4.06
CA GLY A 90 17.72 -2.33 -3.23
C GLY A 90 17.35 -1.09 -4.04
N LEU A 91 18.21 -0.69 -4.99
CA LEU A 91 17.91 0.43 -5.90
C LEU A 91 16.71 0.15 -6.80
N GLU A 92 16.60 -1.06 -7.34
CA GLU A 92 15.42 -1.49 -8.11
C GLU A 92 14.16 -1.52 -7.24
N MET A 93 14.26 -1.94 -5.97
CA MET A 93 13.12 -1.89 -5.04
C MET A 93 12.66 -0.46 -4.76
N ILE A 94 13.58 0.51 -4.62
CA ILE A 94 13.23 1.93 -4.47
C ILE A 94 12.43 2.42 -5.68
N LYS A 95 12.87 2.12 -6.90
CA LYS A 95 12.15 2.53 -8.12
C LYS A 95 10.73 1.95 -8.15
N ARG A 96 10.58 0.66 -7.82
CA ARG A 96 9.28 -0.01 -7.72
C ARG A 96 8.38 0.64 -6.66
N ALA A 97 8.94 1.03 -5.52
CA ALA A 97 8.21 1.73 -4.46
C ALA A 97 7.77 3.14 -4.90
N GLU A 98 8.62 3.89 -5.60
CA GLU A 98 8.28 5.21 -6.15
C GLU A 98 7.17 5.11 -7.19
N GLN A 99 7.20 4.09 -8.04
CA GLN A 99 6.15 3.83 -9.02
C GLN A 99 4.82 3.50 -8.34
N LEU A 100 4.82 2.71 -7.26
CA LEU A 100 3.63 2.47 -6.42
C LEU A 100 3.05 3.78 -5.90
N LYS A 101 3.87 4.62 -5.27
CA LYS A 101 3.42 5.90 -4.72
C LYS A 101 2.83 6.81 -5.80
N LYS A 102 3.44 6.84 -6.98
CA LYS A 102 2.96 7.64 -8.11
C LYS A 102 1.57 7.19 -8.54
N HIS A 103 1.37 5.91 -8.82
CA HIS A 103 0.07 5.39 -9.25
C HIS A 103 -1.00 5.49 -8.16
N THR A 104 -0.63 5.32 -6.89
CA THR A 104 -1.55 5.59 -5.79
C THR A 104 -1.95 7.07 -5.76
N ALA A 105 -0.99 7.99 -5.84
CA ALA A 105 -1.29 9.42 -5.84
C ALA A 105 -2.20 9.83 -7.00
N GLU A 106 -2.01 9.25 -8.19
CA GLU A 106 -2.91 9.42 -9.34
C GLU A 106 -4.33 8.95 -9.01
N MET A 107 -4.49 7.75 -8.43
CA MET A 107 -5.82 7.22 -8.05
C MET A 107 -6.49 8.05 -6.95
N LEU A 108 -5.73 8.49 -5.93
CA LEU A 108 -6.24 9.38 -4.88
C LEU A 108 -6.69 10.72 -5.45
N GLY A 109 -5.90 11.30 -6.37
CA GLY A 109 -6.23 12.54 -7.06
C GLY A 109 -7.50 12.43 -7.91
N GLU A 110 -7.74 11.30 -8.57
CA GLU A 110 -9.00 11.07 -9.30
C GLU A 110 -10.21 10.99 -8.34
N ILE A 111 -10.05 10.36 -7.18
CA ILE A 111 -11.12 10.31 -6.17
C ILE A 111 -11.38 11.70 -5.58
N ASP A 112 -10.33 12.48 -5.29
CA ASP A 112 -10.47 13.84 -4.77
C ASP A 112 -11.15 14.78 -5.77
N LYS A 113 -10.84 14.68 -7.07
CA LYS A 113 -11.55 15.44 -8.12
C LYS A 113 -13.06 15.17 -8.08
N ILE A 114 -13.46 13.90 -7.91
CA ILE A 114 -14.87 13.53 -7.80
C ILE A 114 -15.48 14.11 -6.52
N LYS A 115 -14.80 13.99 -5.37
CA LYS A 115 -15.27 14.57 -4.10
C LYS A 115 -15.48 16.09 -4.21
N GLN A 116 -14.50 16.81 -4.76
CA GLN A 116 -14.58 18.26 -4.95
C GLN A 116 -15.73 18.66 -5.87
N ARG A 117 -15.92 17.94 -6.97
CA ARG A 117 -17.05 18.16 -7.87
C ARG A 117 -18.38 17.95 -7.16
N LEU A 118 -18.53 16.87 -6.40
CA LEU A 118 -19.74 16.61 -5.62
C LEU A 118 -19.99 17.68 -4.57
N ILE A 119 -18.97 18.10 -3.82
CA ILE A 119 -19.08 19.17 -2.81
C ILE A 119 -19.60 20.46 -3.47
N ASN A 120 -19.05 20.83 -4.62
CA ASN A 120 -19.39 22.09 -5.29
C ASN A 120 -20.74 22.03 -6.02
N GLU A 121 -20.95 21.02 -6.88
CA GLU A 121 -22.12 20.93 -7.77
C GLU A 121 -23.36 20.35 -7.08
N ALA A 122 -23.19 19.31 -6.25
CA ALA A 122 -24.29 18.64 -5.56
C ALA A 122 -24.50 19.14 -4.13
N GLY A 123 -23.39 19.41 -3.43
CA GLY A 123 -23.37 19.80 -2.02
C GLY A 123 -23.65 21.28 -1.77
N GLY A 124 -23.54 22.13 -2.80
CA GLY A 124 -23.68 23.59 -2.67
C GLY A 124 -22.49 24.26 -1.97
N GLY A 125 -21.33 23.60 -1.97
CA GLY A 125 -20.12 24.01 -1.25
C GLY A 125 -20.10 23.55 0.20
N LEU A 126 -19.03 23.94 0.89
CA LEU A 126 -18.86 23.69 2.32
C LEU A 126 -19.48 24.81 3.16
N ASP A 127 -20.03 24.43 4.29
CA ASP A 127 -20.45 25.31 5.36
C ASP A 127 -19.22 25.75 6.19
N PRO A 128 -18.97 27.07 6.37
CA PRO A 128 -17.79 27.56 7.07
C PRO A 128 -17.71 27.19 8.55
N GLN A 129 -18.84 26.92 9.21
CA GLN A 129 -18.87 26.61 10.65
C GLN A 129 -18.68 25.12 10.87
N THR A 130 -19.40 24.30 10.12
CA THR A 130 -19.41 22.85 10.33
C THR A 130 -18.35 22.11 9.50
N HIS A 131 -17.77 22.76 8.49
CA HIS A 131 -16.88 22.16 7.49
C HIS A 131 -17.52 20.97 6.74
N THR A 132 -18.86 20.95 6.68
CA THR A 132 -19.63 19.92 5.97
C THR A 132 -20.29 20.50 4.72
N VAL A 133 -20.75 19.64 3.81
CA VAL A 133 -21.52 20.11 2.65
C VAL A 133 -22.84 20.75 3.08
N LYS A 134 -23.23 21.87 2.46
CA LYS A 134 -24.49 22.59 2.79
C LYS A 134 -25.75 21.76 2.53
N ARG A 135 -25.70 20.81 1.59
CA ARG A 135 -26.82 19.93 1.21
C ARG A 135 -26.53 18.45 1.50
N PRO A 136 -26.28 18.05 2.76
CA PRO A 136 -25.76 16.70 3.08
C PRO A 136 -26.75 15.57 2.76
N LYS A 137 -28.04 15.90 2.62
CA LYS A 137 -29.14 14.97 2.33
C LYS A 137 -29.47 14.86 0.84
N ASP A 138 -28.81 15.63 -0.03
CA ASP A 138 -29.16 15.63 -1.46
C ASP A 138 -28.87 14.29 -2.11
N GLN A 139 -29.86 13.78 -2.84
CA GLN A 139 -29.77 12.52 -3.58
C GLN A 139 -29.89 12.73 -5.10
N PHE A 140 -30.47 13.86 -5.53
CA PHE A 140 -30.79 14.09 -6.94
C PHE A 140 -29.55 14.50 -7.71
N TYR A 141 -28.83 15.53 -7.24
CA TYR A 141 -27.59 15.97 -7.88
C TYR A 141 -26.51 14.91 -7.75
N THR A 142 -26.45 14.24 -6.59
CA THR A 142 -25.59 13.06 -6.39
C THR A 142 -25.87 11.98 -7.44
N TYR A 143 -27.14 11.66 -7.70
CA TYR A 143 -27.53 10.68 -8.72
C TYR A 143 -27.16 11.16 -10.14
N ARG A 144 -27.45 12.42 -10.46
CA ARG A 144 -27.10 13.04 -11.75
C ARG A 144 -25.61 12.93 -12.04
N ASP A 145 -24.76 13.27 -11.07
CA ASP A 145 -23.31 13.39 -11.28
C ASP A 145 -22.59 12.03 -11.20
N MET A 146 -23.02 11.14 -10.29
CA MET A 146 -22.39 9.82 -10.13
C MET A 146 -22.94 8.76 -11.08
N ILE A 147 -24.25 8.74 -11.31
CA ILE A 147 -24.90 7.70 -12.13
C ILE A 147 -25.21 8.22 -13.55
N GLY A 148 -25.66 9.46 -13.68
CA GLY A 148 -26.21 9.98 -14.94
C GLY A 148 -27.74 9.84 -14.99
N LEU A 149 -28.38 10.76 -15.72
CA LEU A 149 -29.83 10.74 -15.92
C LEU A 149 -30.24 9.62 -16.89
N PRO A 150 -31.45 9.04 -16.76
CA PRO A 150 -31.94 8.07 -17.73
C PRO A 150 -31.91 8.65 -19.15
N GLY A 151 -31.31 7.91 -20.09
CA GLY A 151 -31.15 8.36 -21.48
C GLY A 151 -30.00 9.33 -21.74
N GLY A 152 -29.25 9.73 -20.71
CA GLY A 152 -28.07 10.60 -20.83
C GLY A 152 -26.73 9.86 -20.74
N GLU A 153 -25.64 10.62 -20.70
CA GLU A 153 -24.29 10.08 -20.49
C GLU A 153 -24.13 9.41 -19.12
N LYS A 154 -23.23 8.42 -19.07
CA LYS A 154 -22.89 7.72 -17.83
C LYS A 154 -22.15 8.68 -16.88
N GLY A 155 -22.60 8.70 -15.62
CA GLY A 155 -21.97 9.50 -14.57
C GLY A 155 -20.56 9.02 -14.19
N MET A 156 -19.89 9.82 -13.36
CA MET A 156 -18.47 9.65 -13.03
C MET A 156 -18.15 8.32 -12.33
N ALA A 157 -19.11 7.73 -11.63
CA ALA A 157 -18.89 6.49 -10.87
C ALA A 157 -18.47 5.30 -11.76
N TYR A 158 -18.94 5.25 -13.01
CA TYR A 158 -18.56 4.18 -13.95
C TYR A 158 -17.11 4.34 -14.41
N LYS A 159 -16.62 5.57 -14.57
CA LYS A 159 -15.20 5.83 -14.87
C LYS A 159 -14.34 5.46 -13.65
N LEU A 160 -14.77 5.87 -12.46
CA LEU A 160 -14.11 5.53 -11.20
C LEU A 160 -14.00 4.02 -11.01
N GLU A 161 -15.07 3.26 -11.24
CA GLU A 161 -15.06 1.80 -11.13
C GLU A 161 -14.00 1.16 -12.04
N LYS A 162 -13.89 1.64 -13.29
CA LYS A 162 -12.86 1.17 -14.23
C LYS A 162 -11.46 1.50 -13.74
N GLN A 163 -11.23 2.72 -13.26
CA GLN A 163 -9.94 3.15 -12.72
C GLN A 163 -9.53 2.33 -11.48
N LEU A 164 -10.46 2.07 -10.56
CA LEU A 164 -10.23 1.23 -9.38
C LEU A 164 -9.87 -0.21 -9.75
N LYS A 165 -10.58 -0.80 -10.74
CA LYS A 165 -10.26 -2.14 -11.25
C LYS A 165 -8.89 -2.17 -11.92
N ALA A 166 -8.58 -1.16 -12.73
CA ALA A 166 -7.28 -1.06 -13.39
C ALA A 166 -6.14 -0.93 -12.36
N TYR A 167 -6.29 -0.06 -11.37
CA TYR A 167 -5.32 0.09 -10.27
C TYR A 167 -5.12 -1.22 -9.51
N ASN A 168 -6.20 -1.86 -9.05
CA ASN A 168 -6.11 -3.12 -8.29
C ASN A 168 -5.49 -4.26 -9.11
N ASN A 169 -5.81 -4.36 -10.41
CA ASN A 169 -5.20 -5.34 -11.31
C ASN A 169 -3.71 -5.06 -11.51
N TRP A 170 -3.35 -3.79 -11.70
CA TRP A 170 -1.97 -3.37 -11.88
C TRP A 170 -1.12 -3.69 -10.64
N VAL A 171 -1.57 -3.30 -9.43
CA VAL A 171 -0.85 -3.60 -8.17
C VAL A 171 -0.66 -5.10 -8.00
N ASN A 172 -1.71 -5.90 -8.21
CA ASN A 172 -1.63 -7.36 -8.08
C ASN A 172 -0.72 -8.01 -9.12
N ALA A 173 -0.60 -7.44 -10.32
CA ALA A 173 0.27 -7.98 -11.38
C ALA A 173 1.73 -7.57 -11.16
N GLU A 174 1.97 -6.29 -10.88
CA GLU A 174 3.29 -5.69 -10.71
C GLU A 174 4.01 -6.22 -9.47
N TYR A 175 3.28 -6.46 -8.37
CA TYR A 175 3.85 -6.88 -7.08
C TYR A 175 3.52 -8.32 -6.70
N LYS A 176 3.23 -9.17 -7.70
CA LYS A 176 2.91 -10.60 -7.50
C LYS A 176 4.02 -11.40 -6.80
N ASP A 177 5.27 -10.97 -6.93
CA ASP A 177 6.46 -11.57 -6.30
C ASP A 177 6.54 -11.25 -4.79
N LEU A 178 5.89 -10.18 -4.35
CA LEU A 178 5.89 -9.71 -2.96
C LEU A 178 4.62 -10.12 -2.21
N LEU A 179 3.50 -10.24 -2.92
CA LEU A 179 2.19 -10.55 -2.37
C LEU A 179 1.97 -12.08 -2.35
N LYS A 180 1.77 -12.65 -1.16
CA LYS A 180 1.40 -14.07 -1.01
C LYS A 180 0.00 -14.36 -1.60
N ASP A 181 -0.93 -13.46 -1.29
CA ASP A 181 -2.30 -13.48 -1.77
C ASP A 181 -2.61 -12.19 -2.50
N LYS A 182 -3.51 -12.26 -3.50
CA LYS A 182 -3.98 -11.07 -4.20
C LYS A 182 -4.71 -10.14 -3.23
N LEU A 183 -4.46 -8.85 -3.38
CA LEU A 183 -5.20 -7.80 -2.70
C LEU A 183 -6.68 -7.88 -3.10
N ALA A 184 -7.56 -7.65 -2.13
CA ALA A 184 -8.99 -7.70 -2.35
C ALA A 184 -9.41 -6.65 -3.41
N PRO A 185 -10.37 -6.94 -4.29
CA PRO A 185 -10.85 -5.96 -5.25
C PRO A 185 -11.47 -4.75 -4.54
N LEU A 186 -11.01 -3.54 -4.87
CA LEU A 186 -11.56 -2.27 -4.36
C LEU A 186 -13.05 -2.08 -4.70
N THR A 187 -13.53 -2.77 -5.74
CA THR A 187 -14.92 -2.73 -6.20
C THR A 187 -15.78 -3.87 -5.63
N LYS A 188 -15.26 -4.66 -4.68
CA LYS A 188 -16.02 -5.74 -4.03
C LYS A 188 -17.16 -5.15 -3.19
N VAL A 189 -18.36 -5.72 -3.37
CA VAL A 189 -19.55 -5.38 -2.58
C VAL A 189 -19.87 -6.56 -1.65
N GLY A 190 -19.84 -6.35 -0.34
CA GLY A 190 -20.15 -7.39 0.65
C GLY A 190 -21.66 -7.63 0.80
N GLY A 191 -22.09 -8.89 0.85
CA GLY A 191 -23.46 -9.28 1.22
C GLY A 191 -24.56 -9.04 0.18
N ALA A 192 -24.23 -8.69 -1.07
CA ALA A 192 -25.22 -8.43 -2.11
C ALA A 192 -25.56 -9.71 -2.92
N LYS A 193 -26.86 -9.93 -3.21
CA LYS A 193 -27.32 -10.96 -4.16
C LYS A 193 -26.89 -10.68 -5.60
N ASP A 194 -26.63 -9.41 -5.94
CA ASP A 194 -26.08 -9.01 -7.23
C ASP A 194 -24.77 -8.26 -7.01
N THR A 195 -23.67 -9.00 -7.05
CA THR A 195 -22.30 -8.52 -6.85
C THR A 195 -21.75 -7.76 -8.06
N LYS A 196 -22.51 -7.67 -9.16
CA LYS A 196 -22.02 -7.19 -10.46
C LYS A 196 -22.17 -5.67 -10.66
N ASP A 197 -22.76 -4.93 -9.73
CA ASP A 197 -23.01 -3.49 -9.91
C ASP A 197 -22.53 -2.63 -8.72
N PHE A 198 -21.21 -2.50 -8.60
CA PHE A 198 -20.53 -1.62 -7.64
C PHE A 198 -21.10 -0.20 -7.66
N VAL A 199 -21.34 0.32 -8.87
CA VAL A 199 -21.78 1.70 -9.07
C VAL A 199 -23.18 1.91 -8.51
N ARG A 200 -24.15 1.08 -8.87
CA ARG A 200 -25.51 1.24 -8.35
C ARG A 200 -25.57 0.99 -6.85
N HIS A 201 -24.86 0.00 -6.33
CA HIS A 201 -24.87 -0.29 -4.90
C HIS A 201 -24.41 0.89 -4.04
N ASN A 202 -23.31 1.52 -4.46
CA ASN A 202 -22.64 2.54 -3.67
C ASN A 202 -23.16 3.97 -3.92
N PHE A 203 -23.74 4.25 -5.09
CA PHE A 203 -24.03 5.62 -5.50
C PHE A 203 -25.49 5.87 -5.93
N ARG A 204 -26.30 4.84 -6.21
CA ARG A 204 -27.69 5.05 -6.64
C ARG A 204 -28.57 5.52 -5.48
N ARG A 205 -29.18 6.71 -5.62
CA ARG A 205 -30.12 7.30 -4.65
C ARG A 205 -29.54 7.39 -3.23
N LYS A 206 -28.22 7.61 -3.13
CA LYS A 206 -27.55 7.81 -1.85
C LYS A 206 -27.44 9.32 -1.56
N PRO A 207 -27.63 9.76 -0.29
CA PRO A 207 -27.27 11.10 0.13
C PRO A 207 -25.81 11.40 -0.17
N ILE A 208 -25.50 12.65 -0.52
CA ILE A 208 -24.13 13.09 -0.84
C ILE A 208 -23.14 12.73 0.27
N VAL A 209 -23.51 12.87 1.56
CA VAL A 209 -22.60 12.54 2.67
C VAL A 209 -22.17 11.08 2.66
N LEU A 210 -23.06 10.16 2.27
CA LEU A 210 -22.73 8.73 2.15
C LEU A 210 -21.81 8.45 0.98
N VAL A 211 -22.02 9.18 -0.13
CA VAL A 211 -21.15 9.06 -1.30
C VAL A 211 -19.76 9.58 -0.98
N LEU A 212 -19.64 10.73 -0.32
CA LEU A 212 -18.35 11.26 0.14
C LEU A 212 -17.66 10.26 1.08
N ALA A 213 -18.37 9.77 2.11
CA ALA A 213 -17.82 8.76 3.03
C ALA A 213 -17.33 7.50 2.30
N LYS A 214 -18.06 7.05 1.27
CA LYS A 214 -17.64 5.91 0.46
C LYS A 214 -16.38 6.20 -0.35
N LEU A 215 -16.27 7.40 -0.94
CA LEU A 215 -15.07 7.83 -1.67
C LEU A 215 -13.85 7.91 -0.73
N SER A 216 -14.03 8.45 0.49
CA SER A 216 -13.00 8.48 1.52
C SER A 216 -12.59 7.08 1.97
N GLN A 217 -13.56 6.16 2.12
CA GLN A 217 -13.28 4.75 2.39
C GLN A 217 -12.43 4.12 1.27
N LEU A 218 -12.70 4.44 0.00
CA LEU A 218 -11.91 3.94 -1.13
C LEU A 218 -10.48 4.50 -1.12
N GLN A 219 -10.30 5.79 -0.79
CA GLN A 219 -8.98 6.39 -0.59
C GLN A 219 -8.20 5.67 0.51
N HIS A 220 -8.88 5.34 1.62
CA HIS A 220 -8.27 4.59 2.72
C HIS A 220 -7.83 3.20 2.26
N GLN A 221 -8.68 2.46 1.55
CA GLN A 221 -8.34 1.12 1.05
C GLN A 221 -7.16 1.16 0.07
N VAL A 222 -7.10 2.17 -0.81
CA VAL A 222 -5.98 2.38 -1.73
C VAL A 222 -4.67 2.64 -0.97
N LEU A 223 -4.68 3.48 0.06
CA LEU A 223 -3.51 3.74 0.91
C LEU A 223 -3.11 2.52 1.77
N GLU A 224 -4.08 1.72 2.19
CA GLU A 224 -3.85 0.48 2.92
C GLU A 224 -3.16 -0.56 2.03
N ASP A 225 -3.62 -0.71 0.79
CA ASP A 225 -3.00 -1.57 -0.23
C ASP A 225 -1.56 -1.13 -0.54
N GLU A 226 -1.33 0.18 -0.72
CA GLU A 226 0.02 0.74 -0.86
C GLU A 226 0.91 0.38 0.35
N SER A 227 0.40 0.62 1.57
CA SER A 227 1.14 0.34 2.81
C SER A 227 1.50 -1.13 2.94
N LYS A 228 0.58 -2.04 2.60
CA LYS A 228 0.83 -3.49 2.58
C LYS A 228 1.98 -3.84 1.63
N VAL A 229 1.96 -3.31 0.41
CA VAL A 229 3.01 -3.57 -0.58
C VAL A 229 4.35 -2.99 -0.13
N LEU A 230 4.39 -1.74 0.35
CA LEU A 230 5.63 -1.12 0.86
C LEU A 230 6.24 -1.91 2.01
N ASN A 231 5.43 -2.40 2.95
CA ASN A 231 5.91 -3.24 4.05
C ASN A 231 6.52 -4.56 3.55
N LYS A 232 5.95 -5.16 2.49
CA LYS A 232 6.54 -6.34 1.84
C LYS A 232 7.85 -6.02 1.15
N MET A 233 7.93 -4.88 0.45
CA MET A 233 9.18 -4.43 -0.17
C MET A 233 10.30 -4.28 0.86
N GLN A 234 10.03 -3.63 1.99
CA GLN A 234 11.04 -3.44 3.04
C GLN A 234 11.52 -4.77 3.64
N SER A 235 10.63 -5.75 3.75
CA SER A 235 10.98 -7.10 4.22
C SER A 235 11.73 -7.94 3.17
N ALA A 236 11.53 -7.66 1.88
CA ALA A 236 12.05 -8.46 0.77
C ALA A 236 13.42 -8.02 0.29
N VAL A 237 13.84 -6.77 0.54
CA VAL A 237 15.21 -6.37 0.23
C VAL A 237 16.14 -7.13 1.18
N PRO A 238 17.15 -7.85 0.66
CA PRO A 238 18.15 -8.53 1.48
C PRO A 238 19.11 -7.48 2.08
N PHE A 239 18.59 -6.67 3.01
CA PHE A 239 19.39 -5.83 3.89
C PHE A 239 20.25 -6.66 4.83
N ASN A 240 19.84 -7.92 5.03
CA ASN A 240 20.29 -8.80 6.09
C ASN A 240 20.81 -10.13 5.54
N GLU A 241 21.79 -10.11 4.62
CA GLU A 241 22.91 -11.04 4.90
C GLU A 241 23.73 -10.40 6.03
N GLU A 242 23.08 -10.22 7.19
CA GLU A 242 23.76 -9.97 8.43
C GLU A 242 24.65 -11.18 8.61
N LEU A 243 25.96 -10.95 8.67
CA LEU A 243 26.94 -12.03 8.80
C LEU A 243 26.63 -12.77 10.09
N HIS A 244 25.92 -13.89 9.97
CA HIS A 244 25.63 -14.76 11.10
C HIS A 244 26.88 -15.57 11.39
N PHE A 245 27.61 -15.15 12.42
CA PHE A 245 28.77 -15.86 12.94
C PHE A 245 28.29 -17.05 13.77
N ASP A 246 28.12 -18.20 13.10
CA ASP A 246 27.51 -19.42 13.66
C ASP A 246 28.53 -20.46 14.11
N LYS A 247 29.81 -20.29 13.76
CA LYS A 247 30.90 -21.19 14.17
C LYS A 247 31.96 -20.44 14.95
N ILE A 248 32.49 -21.13 15.96
CA ILE A 248 33.60 -20.67 16.79
C ILE A 248 34.85 -21.48 16.41
N TYR A 249 35.96 -20.79 16.22
CA TYR A 249 37.29 -21.35 16.04
C TYR A 249 38.19 -20.80 17.14
N THR A 250 38.96 -21.68 17.77
CA THR A 250 40.00 -21.29 18.73
C THR A 250 41.36 -21.58 18.11
N GLY A 251 42.23 -20.57 18.10
CA GLY A 251 43.56 -20.68 17.52
C GLY A 251 44.64 -20.27 18.50
N VAL A 252 45.83 -20.85 18.33
CA VAL A 252 47.06 -20.43 19.00
C VAL A 252 48.06 -20.00 17.94
N SER A 253 48.64 -18.82 18.09
CA SER A 253 49.71 -18.30 17.24
C SER A 253 50.97 -18.14 18.04
N ALA A 254 51.93 -19.05 17.84
CA ALA A 254 53.26 -18.96 18.44
C ALA A 254 54.16 -17.99 17.67
N GLU A 255 55.05 -17.28 18.37
CA GLU A 255 56.10 -16.47 17.73
C GLU A 255 57.12 -17.36 17.01
N ARG A 256 57.45 -18.51 17.62
CA ARG A 256 58.38 -19.51 17.09
C ARG A 256 57.90 -20.91 17.44
N SER A 257 58.09 -21.85 16.51
CA SER A 257 57.77 -23.27 16.70
C SER A 257 58.98 -24.13 17.06
N VAL A 258 60.19 -23.57 16.96
CA VAL A 258 61.46 -24.23 17.32
C VAL A 258 62.18 -23.34 18.32
N LEU A 259 62.54 -23.93 19.46
CA LEU A 259 63.22 -23.27 20.57
C LEU A 259 64.38 -24.14 21.04
N ARG A 260 65.40 -23.50 21.62
CA ARG A 260 66.46 -24.16 22.36
C ARG A 260 66.04 -24.38 23.81
N SER A 261 66.66 -25.35 24.48
CA SER A 261 66.44 -25.56 25.91
C SER A 261 66.77 -24.28 26.70
N GLY A 262 65.86 -23.88 27.61
CA GLY A 262 65.97 -22.63 28.38
C GLY A 262 65.35 -21.39 27.73
N GLU A 263 64.94 -21.44 26.46
CA GLU A 263 64.24 -20.32 25.82
C GLU A 263 62.76 -20.24 26.25
N THR A 264 62.23 -19.01 26.37
CA THR A 264 60.82 -18.78 26.70
C THR A 264 59.93 -18.96 25.48
N TYR A 265 58.91 -19.83 25.60
CA TYR A 265 57.87 -19.96 24.59
C TYR A 265 56.84 -18.84 24.72
N ARG A 266 56.64 -18.07 23.63
CA ARG A 266 55.62 -17.01 23.53
C ARG A 266 54.58 -17.36 22.48
N ALA A 267 53.31 -17.30 22.86
CA ALA A 267 52.19 -17.53 21.98
C ALA A 267 50.96 -16.71 22.39
N SER A 268 50.11 -16.38 21.42
CA SER A 268 48.81 -15.74 21.62
C SER A 268 47.69 -16.72 21.35
N MET A 269 46.68 -16.78 22.23
CA MET A 269 45.46 -17.54 22.02
C MET A 269 44.33 -16.60 21.59
N ALA A 270 43.49 -17.04 20.65
CA ALA A 270 42.36 -16.25 20.16
C ALA A 270 41.12 -17.13 19.96
N ILE A 271 39.95 -16.55 20.27
CA ILE A 271 38.65 -17.07 19.88
C ILE A 271 38.17 -16.22 18.70
N ALA A 272 37.87 -16.87 17.58
CA ALA A 272 37.35 -16.24 16.38
C ALA A 272 35.98 -16.84 16.04
N ALA A 273 34.97 -16.00 15.87
CA ALA A 273 33.70 -16.42 15.30
C ALA A 273 33.72 -16.18 13.79
N TYR A 274 33.19 -17.11 13.00
CA TYR A 274 33.16 -17.02 11.54
C TYR A 274 31.83 -17.51 10.96
N PRO A 275 31.38 -16.94 9.83
CA PRO A 275 30.11 -17.27 9.22
C PRO A 275 30.27 -18.44 8.24
N SER A 276 29.86 -19.63 8.64
CA SER A 276 30.10 -20.87 7.89
C SER A 276 29.35 -20.94 6.55
N ARG A 277 28.24 -20.19 6.45
CA ARG A 277 27.35 -20.14 5.27
C ARG A 277 27.72 -19.06 4.25
N THR A 278 28.62 -18.16 4.60
CA THR A 278 29.03 -17.08 3.68
C THR A 278 29.80 -17.67 2.50
N LYS A 279 29.41 -17.28 1.29
CA LYS A 279 30.08 -17.67 0.04
C LYS A 279 31.38 -16.89 -0.18
N ALA A 280 32.35 -17.10 0.70
CA ALA A 280 33.67 -16.50 0.60
C ALA A 280 34.49 -17.13 -0.53
N ARG A 281 35.21 -16.31 -1.28
CA ARG A 281 36.24 -16.74 -2.24
C ARG A 281 37.60 -16.53 -1.60
N MET A 282 38.44 -17.55 -1.59
CA MET A 282 39.78 -17.46 -1.03
C MET A 282 40.83 -17.86 -2.07
N THR A 283 41.99 -17.23 -2.02
CA THR A 283 43.13 -17.57 -2.90
C THR A 283 44.42 -17.74 -2.12
N VAL A 284 45.34 -18.50 -2.68
CA VAL A 284 46.73 -18.67 -2.23
C VAL A 284 47.63 -18.48 -3.44
N ASN A 285 48.55 -17.52 -3.36
CA ASN A 285 49.42 -17.10 -4.45
C ASN A 285 48.65 -16.83 -5.76
N GLY A 286 47.47 -16.21 -5.63
CA GLY A 286 46.58 -15.92 -6.75
C GLY A 286 45.71 -17.08 -7.24
N SER A 287 45.99 -18.32 -6.81
CA SER A 287 45.19 -19.50 -7.19
C SER A 287 44.02 -19.71 -6.23
N PRO A 288 42.78 -19.97 -6.72
CA PRO A 288 41.63 -20.20 -5.86
C PRO A 288 41.77 -21.51 -5.08
N ILE A 289 41.28 -21.52 -3.83
CA ILE A 289 41.26 -22.71 -2.98
C ILE A 289 39.83 -23.13 -2.62
N LYS A 290 39.65 -24.42 -2.30
CA LYS A 290 38.38 -24.94 -1.81
C LYS A 290 38.09 -24.36 -0.42
N VAL A 291 36.90 -23.79 -0.26
CA VAL A 291 36.37 -23.29 1.01
C VAL A 291 35.28 -24.25 1.48
N GLU A 292 35.48 -24.85 2.66
CA GLU A 292 34.53 -25.79 3.27
C GLU A 292 34.09 -25.23 4.62
N GLY A 293 32.78 -25.01 4.79
CA GLY A 293 32.21 -24.46 6.02
C GLY A 293 32.80 -23.11 6.44
N GLY A 294 33.19 -22.26 5.48
CA GLY A 294 33.83 -20.96 5.76
C GLY A 294 35.36 -21.02 5.98
N ILE A 295 35.98 -22.21 5.92
CA ILE A 295 37.43 -22.39 6.10
C ILE A 295 38.08 -22.76 4.75
N GLY A 296 39.04 -21.97 4.31
CA GLY A 296 39.90 -22.28 3.17
C GLY A 296 41.12 -23.09 3.61
N LYS A 297 41.31 -24.29 3.04
CA LYS A 297 42.48 -25.14 3.33
C LYS A 297 43.63 -24.77 2.38
N VAL A 298 44.72 -24.24 2.93
CA VAL A 298 45.94 -23.91 2.17
C VAL A 298 46.82 -25.15 2.05
N ARG A 299 47.15 -25.55 0.81
CA ARG A 299 48.08 -26.65 0.52
C ARG A 299 48.84 -26.39 -0.78
N PHE A 300 50.16 -26.40 -0.72
CA PHE A 300 51.03 -26.36 -1.89
C PHE A 300 52.33 -27.13 -1.59
N LYS A 301 52.97 -27.70 -2.60
CA LYS A 301 54.28 -28.34 -2.46
C LYS A 301 55.37 -27.27 -2.45
N THR A 302 56.33 -27.40 -1.54
CA THR A 302 57.52 -26.56 -1.51
C THR A 302 58.62 -27.16 -2.40
N THR A 303 59.35 -26.29 -3.10
CA THR A 303 60.49 -26.65 -3.95
C THR A 303 61.69 -25.77 -3.61
N TYR A 304 62.87 -26.06 -4.19
CA TYR A 304 64.02 -25.17 -4.16
C TYR A 304 63.67 -23.75 -4.68
N PRO A 305 64.37 -22.70 -4.22
CA PRO A 305 65.47 -22.71 -3.26
C PRO A 305 65.00 -22.96 -1.81
N LEU A 306 65.92 -23.38 -0.95
CA LEU A 306 65.69 -23.52 0.50
C LEU A 306 65.66 -22.14 1.17
N GLY A 307 65.25 -22.09 2.43
CA GLY A 307 65.26 -20.87 3.25
C GLY A 307 63.88 -20.22 3.41
N LYS A 308 63.88 -18.94 3.81
CA LYS A 308 62.66 -18.17 4.07
C LYS A 308 61.90 -17.89 2.77
N LYS A 309 60.60 -18.12 2.80
CA LYS A 309 59.66 -17.87 1.71
C LYS A 309 58.39 -17.24 2.26
N THR A 310 57.66 -16.53 1.42
CA THR A 310 56.34 -16.01 1.75
C THR A 310 55.29 -16.58 0.83
N TRP A 311 54.05 -16.67 1.32
CA TRP A 311 52.88 -16.87 0.47
C TRP A 311 51.87 -15.76 0.76
N LYS A 312 51.10 -15.39 -0.28
CA LYS A 312 50.09 -14.35 -0.22
C LYS A 312 48.71 -14.96 -0.38
N GLY A 313 47.76 -14.56 0.47
CA GLY A 313 46.38 -15.00 0.41
C GLY A 313 45.41 -13.84 0.27
N THR A 314 44.25 -14.12 -0.30
CA THR A 314 43.11 -13.20 -0.26
C THR A 314 41.87 -13.90 0.25
N ILE A 315 41.04 -13.18 1.00
CA ILE A 315 39.72 -13.61 1.43
C ILE A 315 38.74 -12.54 0.99
N THR A 316 37.84 -12.88 0.07
CA THR A 316 36.82 -11.97 -0.46
C THR A 316 35.44 -12.51 -0.12
N PHE A 317 34.60 -11.69 0.53
CA PHE A 317 33.21 -12.02 0.81
C PHE A 317 32.32 -10.78 0.72
N LYS A 318 31.01 -10.98 0.57
CA LYS A 318 30.05 -9.88 0.60
C LYS A 318 29.82 -9.43 2.04
N ASN A 319 30.06 -8.16 2.31
CA ASN A 319 29.72 -7.49 3.56
C ASN A 319 28.84 -6.28 3.22
N ARG A 320 27.62 -6.22 3.78
CA ARG A 320 26.64 -5.15 3.49
C ARG A 320 26.49 -4.88 1.98
N GLY A 321 26.32 -5.96 1.22
CA GLY A 321 26.13 -5.90 -0.24
C GLY A 321 27.38 -5.58 -1.07
N ARG A 322 28.55 -5.35 -0.46
CA ARG A 322 29.81 -5.03 -1.15
C ARG A 322 30.84 -6.13 -0.99
N ASP A 323 31.55 -6.45 -2.06
CA ASP A 323 32.70 -7.36 -1.99
C ASP A 323 33.81 -6.68 -1.17
N THR A 324 34.15 -7.29 -0.02
CA THR A 324 35.23 -6.86 0.87
C THR A 324 36.35 -7.87 0.79
N THR A 325 37.59 -7.41 0.58
CA THR A 325 38.76 -8.27 0.41
C THR A 325 39.82 -8.00 1.47
N PHE A 326 40.16 -9.02 2.24
CA PHE A 326 41.30 -9.03 3.15
C PHE A 326 42.49 -9.69 2.47
N ARG A 327 43.70 -9.15 2.71
CA ARG A 327 44.96 -9.68 2.19
C ARG A 327 45.81 -10.19 3.33
N ILE A 328 46.42 -11.35 3.13
CA ILE A 328 47.27 -12.03 4.11
C ILE A 328 48.63 -12.27 3.46
N GLU A 329 49.70 -12.08 4.21
CA GLU A 329 51.05 -12.48 3.83
C GLU A 329 51.66 -13.25 5.01
N LYS A 330 52.23 -14.42 4.75
CA LYS A 330 52.80 -15.28 5.80
C LYS A 330 54.13 -15.89 5.37
N GLU A 331 55.12 -15.77 6.24
CA GLU A 331 56.45 -16.37 6.09
C GLU A 331 56.43 -17.86 6.49
N TYR A 332 57.21 -18.68 5.78
CA TYR A 332 57.53 -20.06 6.09
C TYR A 332 58.98 -20.36 5.69
N ILE A 333 59.58 -21.42 6.24
CA ILE A 333 60.96 -21.81 5.94
C ILE A 333 60.96 -23.20 5.28
N VAL A 334 61.67 -23.34 4.17
CA VAL A 334 61.91 -24.63 3.51
C VAL A 334 63.31 -25.13 3.87
N VAL A 335 63.38 -26.22 4.62
CA VAL A 335 64.63 -26.89 5.01
C VAL A 335 64.86 -28.13 4.13
N PRO A 336 66.11 -28.59 3.96
CA PRO A 336 66.37 -29.81 3.19
C PRO A 336 65.75 -31.03 3.88
N ARG A 337 65.37 -32.05 3.10
CA ARG A 337 65.01 -33.36 3.66
C ARG A 337 66.26 -33.96 4.29
N MET A 338 66.23 -34.16 5.61
CA MET A 338 67.22 -35.01 6.27
C MET A 338 67.02 -36.45 5.76
N LYS A 339 68.12 -37.08 5.35
CA LYS A 339 68.14 -38.49 4.94
C LYS A 339 68.03 -39.40 6.14
#